data_AF-A0A949K2I0-F1
#
_entry.id   AF-A0A949K2I0-F1
#
_cell.length_a   1.000
_cell.length_b   1.000
_cell.length_c   1.000
_cell.angle_alpha   90.00
_cell.angle_beta   90.00
_cell.angle_gamma   90.00
#
_symmetry.space_group_name_H-M   'P 1'
#
loop_
_entity.id
_entity.type
_entity.pdbx_description
1 polymer ?
#
loop_
_entity_poly.entity_id
_entity_poly.type
_entity_poly.pdbx_seq_one_letter_code
_entity_poly.pdbx_strand_id
1 'polypeptide(L)'
;MFTKVFSWTLKLFVISTLCILVVSTGLPGPYPGNDVRAGDIEASDNEKSSLGAATLILPVPVWIVGTYDSEGVPNVMTASWAGICNSSPPCVTISLTEGRYSYGNIIERKAFTINIPSEKFAAESAFFGTVSGRDFNKFDKTGLTAIKSDLVDAPYIREFPLVAECRLIHTYKVGSHVMLIGEILDIKADKSILKENGRPDIDLLKPFIYATGSGTFHGMGKNLGLVRELQETIER
;
A
#
# COMPACT_ATOMS: atom_id res chain seq x y z
N MET A 1 -35.12 -74.07 9.14
CA MET A 1 -34.45 -73.24 10.17
C MET A 1 -34.07 -71.92 9.50
N PHE A 2 -34.96 -70.92 9.30
CA PHE A 2 -36.02 -70.30 10.13
C PHE A 2 -35.52 -69.19 11.09
N THR A 3 -35.24 -67.99 10.55
CA THR A 3 -35.38 -66.60 11.12
C THR A 3 -34.77 -65.63 10.08
N LYS A 4 -35.43 -64.68 9.38
CA LYS A 4 -36.74 -63.97 9.42
C LYS A 4 -36.74 -62.66 10.22
N VAL A 5 -37.43 -61.62 9.67
CA VAL A 5 -37.57 -60.19 10.13
C VAL A 5 -36.31 -59.35 9.81
N PHE A 6 -36.30 -58.11 9.29
CA PHE A 6 -37.19 -57.17 8.53
C PHE A 6 -36.22 -56.20 7.75
N SER A 7 -36.50 -55.30 6.77
CA SER A 7 -37.61 -54.42 6.31
C SER A 7 -37.88 -53.16 7.17
N TRP A 8 -38.25 -51.97 6.66
CA TRP A 8 -39.06 -51.62 5.46
C TRP A 8 -38.60 -50.37 4.66
N THR A 9 -38.92 -50.38 3.36
CA THR A 9 -39.15 -49.31 2.36
C THR A 9 -38.63 -47.86 2.52
N LEU A 10 -37.77 -47.46 1.58
CA LEU A 10 -38.12 -46.71 0.35
C LEU A 10 -39.20 -45.59 0.43
N LYS A 11 -38.82 -44.36 0.03
CA LYS A 11 -39.64 -43.50 -0.85
C LYS A 11 -38.80 -42.43 -1.57
N LEU A 12 -38.86 -42.41 -2.91
CA LEU A 12 -38.53 -41.22 -3.71
C LEU A 12 -39.77 -40.31 -3.76
N PHE A 13 -39.59 -38.99 -3.75
CA PHE A 13 -39.94 -38.16 -4.93
C PHE A 13 -39.47 -36.70 -4.82
N VAL A 14 -39.10 -36.17 -5.99
CA VAL A 14 -38.74 -34.81 -6.39
C VAL A 14 -39.43 -33.65 -5.63
N ILE A 15 -38.64 -32.67 -5.16
CA ILE A 15 -39.01 -31.23 -5.15
C ILE A 15 -37.84 -30.39 -5.72
N SER A 16 -38.21 -29.29 -6.37
CA SER A 16 -37.43 -28.39 -7.22
C SER A 16 -36.46 -27.42 -6.52
N THR A 17 -35.38 -27.09 -7.24
CA THR A 17 -34.85 -25.72 -7.46
C THR A 17 -34.77 -24.74 -6.28
N LEU A 18 -33.55 -24.52 -5.74
CA LEU A 18 -33.03 -23.15 -5.49
C LEU A 18 -31.51 -23.10 -5.26
N CYS A 19 -30.97 -21.88 -5.41
CA CYS A 19 -29.67 -21.37 -4.91
C CYS A 19 -28.40 -22.22 -5.09
N ILE A 20 -27.66 -21.86 -6.15
CA ILE A 20 -26.18 -21.81 -6.05
C ILE A 20 -25.84 -20.85 -4.91
N LEU A 21 -25.07 -21.32 -3.93
CA LEU A 21 -24.47 -20.46 -2.91
C LEU A 21 -23.06 -20.97 -2.59
N VAL A 22 -22.09 -20.51 -3.38
CA VAL A 22 -20.68 -20.75 -3.09
C VAL A 22 -20.34 -19.99 -1.81
N VAL A 23 -20.01 -20.73 -0.76
CA VAL A 23 -19.52 -20.15 0.50
C VAL A 23 -18.16 -19.52 0.21
N SER A 24 -18.15 -18.19 0.06
CA SER A 24 -16.92 -17.40 -0.02
C SER A 24 -16.22 -17.49 1.35
N THR A 25 -15.24 -18.38 1.45
CA THR A 25 -14.44 -18.56 2.64
C THR A 25 -13.49 -17.37 2.77
N GLY A 26 -13.84 -16.44 3.66
CA GLY A 26 -12.99 -15.29 3.95
C GLY A 26 -11.64 -15.75 4.51
N LEU A 27 -10.60 -15.65 3.68
CA LEU A 27 -9.23 -15.73 4.16
C LEU A 27 -8.89 -14.38 4.83
N PRO A 28 -8.46 -14.36 6.10
CA PRO A 28 -8.10 -13.11 6.75
C PRO A 28 -6.89 -12.48 6.05
N GLY A 29 -6.97 -11.17 5.79
CA GLY A 29 -5.83 -10.38 5.34
C GLY A 29 -4.71 -10.35 6.40
N PRO A 30 -3.48 -9.94 6.04
CA PRO A 30 -2.31 -9.99 6.92
C PRO A 30 -2.32 -8.96 8.08
N TYR A 31 -3.46 -8.36 8.39
CA TYR A 31 -3.65 -7.36 9.44
C TYR A 31 -4.80 -7.80 10.37
N PRO A 32 -4.55 -8.01 11.68
CA PRO A 32 -5.56 -8.54 12.59
C PRO A 32 -6.56 -7.47 13.02
N GLY A 33 -7.84 -7.72 12.74
CA GLY A 33 -8.97 -7.13 13.44
C GLY A 33 -9.47 -5.77 12.95
N ASN A 34 -10.52 -5.79 12.10
CA ASN A 34 -11.80 -5.12 12.41
C ASN A 34 -12.84 -5.42 11.32
N ASP A 35 -13.58 -6.52 11.48
CA ASP A 35 -14.80 -6.80 10.70
C ASP A 35 -15.94 -5.87 11.19
N VAL A 36 -15.86 -4.59 10.82
CA VAL A 36 -16.95 -3.63 11.09
C VAL A 36 -18.13 -4.01 10.21
N ARG A 37 -19.06 -4.77 10.77
CA ARG A 37 -20.35 -5.06 10.13
C ARG A 37 -21.07 -3.72 9.90
N ALA A 38 -21.36 -3.43 8.63
CA ALA A 38 -22.26 -2.35 8.27
C ALA A 38 -23.69 -2.70 8.72
N GLY A 39 -24.02 -2.33 9.95
CA GLY A 39 -25.40 -2.06 10.35
C GLY A 39 -25.80 -0.68 9.84
N ASP A 40 -27.10 -0.48 9.58
CA ASP A 40 -27.60 0.69 8.87
C ASP A 40 -27.38 1.98 9.67
N ILE A 41 -26.44 2.81 9.22
CA ILE A 41 -26.23 4.15 9.75
C ILE A 41 -27.20 5.09 9.04
N GLU A 42 -28.37 5.31 9.64
CA GLU A 42 -29.24 6.43 9.26
C GLU A 42 -28.50 7.75 9.54
N ALA A 43 -28.16 8.47 8.47
CA ALA A 43 -27.36 9.69 8.55
C ALA A 43 -28.19 10.86 9.10
N SER A 44 -28.09 11.10 10.41
CA SER A 44 -28.52 12.35 11.04
C SER A 44 -27.45 13.44 10.92
N ASP A 45 -27.87 14.70 10.94
CA ASP A 45 -26.97 15.83 10.66
C ASP A 45 -25.86 16.01 11.70
N ASN A 46 -24.61 15.90 11.23
CA ASN A 46 -23.37 16.37 11.89
C ASN A 46 -22.93 15.69 13.21
N GLU A 47 -23.57 14.62 13.70
CA GLU A 47 -23.05 13.88 14.85
C GLU A 47 -21.82 13.02 14.49
N LYS A 48 -20.83 12.95 15.40
CA LYS A 48 -19.57 12.23 15.19
C LYS A 48 -19.57 10.87 15.89
N SER A 49 -19.77 9.79 15.13
CA SER A 49 -19.63 8.43 15.63
C SER A 49 -18.19 8.12 16.06
N SER A 50 -18.02 7.55 17.26
CA SER A 50 -16.71 7.06 17.73
C SER A 50 -16.38 5.70 17.11
N LEU A 51 -15.20 5.59 16.49
CA LEU A 51 -14.69 4.34 15.90
C LEU A 51 -13.63 3.64 16.77
N GLY A 52 -13.38 4.14 17.98
CA GLY A 52 -12.32 3.65 18.86
C GLY A 52 -10.91 3.95 18.37
N ALA A 53 -9.92 3.23 18.90
CA ALA A 53 -8.51 3.41 18.56
C ALA A 53 -8.11 2.48 17.40
N ALA A 54 -8.07 3.00 16.17
CA ALA A 54 -7.73 2.25 14.97
C ALA A 54 -6.99 3.10 13.92
N THR A 55 -6.23 2.47 13.02
CA THR A 55 -5.46 3.14 11.95
C THR A 55 -6.33 3.48 10.73
N LEU A 56 -7.47 4.12 10.96
CA LEU A 56 -8.51 4.43 9.95
C LEU A 56 -8.43 5.88 9.43
N ILE A 57 -7.25 6.49 9.47
CA ILE A 57 -6.99 7.84 8.93
C ILE A 57 -6.80 7.74 7.42
N LEU A 58 -7.36 8.69 6.66
CA LEU A 58 -7.26 8.80 5.21
C LEU A 58 -6.87 10.25 4.82
N PRO A 59 -6.23 10.48 3.66
CA PRO A 59 -5.69 9.48 2.73
C PRO A 59 -4.37 8.87 3.25
N VAL A 60 -4.02 7.71 2.73
CA VAL A 60 -2.74 7.03 3.04
C VAL A 60 -1.98 6.77 1.72
N PRO A 61 -0.69 7.10 1.59
CA PRO A 61 0.04 6.93 0.33
C PRO A 61 0.25 5.45 -0.04
N VAL A 62 0.56 5.21 -1.31
CA VAL A 62 1.13 3.94 -1.79
C VAL A 62 2.53 4.21 -2.33
N TRP A 63 3.54 3.93 -1.52
CA TRP A 63 4.95 4.13 -1.87
C TRP A 63 5.66 2.78 -1.94
N ILE A 64 6.40 2.54 -3.04
CA ILE A 64 7.17 1.30 -3.20
C ILE A 64 8.62 1.56 -2.81
N VAL A 65 9.04 0.94 -1.71
CA VAL A 65 10.39 1.10 -1.12
C VAL A 65 11.36 0.13 -1.80
N GLY A 66 12.34 0.65 -2.54
CA GLY A 66 13.39 -0.12 -3.20
C GLY A 66 14.62 -0.30 -2.31
N THR A 67 15.17 -1.51 -2.29
CA THR A 67 16.28 -1.93 -1.43
C THR A 67 17.17 -2.98 -2.12
N TYR A 68 18.45 -3.07 -1.76
CA TYR A 68 19.28 -4.26 -2.00
C TYR A 68 19.41 -5.06 -0.69
N ASP A 69 19.44 -6.38 -0.74
CA ASP A 69 19.83 -7.21 0.41
C ASP A 69 21.37 -7.33 0.53
N SER A 70 21.87 -8.12 1.48
CA SER A 70 23.31 -8.27 1.74
C SER A 70 24.11 -8.74 0.52
N GLU A 71 23.53 -9.58 -0.34
CA GLU A 71 24.19 -10.10 -1.56
C GLU A 71 24.08 -9.13 -2.75
N GLY A 72 23.23 -8.11 -2.65
CA GLY A 72 23.02 -7.11 -3.71
C GLY A 72 21.84 -7.43 -4.62
N VAL A 73 20.95 -8.35 -4.24
CA VAL A 73 19.75 -8.70 -5.01
C VAL A 73 18.69 -7.60 -4.81
N PRO A 74 18.07 -7.08 -5.88
CA PRO A 74 17.08 -6.01 -5.77
C PRO A 74 15.75 -6.52 -5.21
N ASN A 75 15.23 -5.86 -4.18
CA ASN A 75 13.96 -6.16 -3.55
C ASN A 75 13.14 -4.88 -3.31
N VAL A 76 11.81 -4.99 -3.46
CA VAL A 76 10.84 -3.90 -3.30
C VAL A 76 9.72 -4.28 -2.32
N MET A 77 9.16 -3.31 -1.60
CA MET A 77 7.92 -3.53 -0.84
C MET A 77 6.99 -2.32 -0.82
N THR A 78 5.69 -2.56 -0.66
CA THR A 78 4.70 -1.51 -0.49
C THR A 78 4.66 -1.00 0.95
N ALA A 79 4.89 0.29 1.13
CA ALA A 79 4.77 0.99 2.40
C ALA A 79 3.70 2.09 2.29
N SER A 80 2.76 2.09 3.24
CA SER A 80 1.67 3.07 3.33
C SER A 80 1.74 3.91 4.61
N TRP A 81 2.36 3.40 5.68
CA TRP A 81 2.63 4.15 6.90
C TRP A 81 3.85 5.05 6.67
N ALA A 82 3.67 6.08 5.86
CA ALA A 82 4.73 6.90 5.29
C ALA A 82 4.30 8.34 5.01
N GLY A 83 5.26 9.25 4.83
CA GLY A 83 5.00 10.65 4.47
C GLY A 83 6.27 11.50 4.45
N ILE A 84 6.12 12.80 4.18
CA ILE A 84 7.18 13.81 4.38
C ILE A 84 7.18 14.22 5.86
N CYS A 85 8.35 14.33 6.48
CA CYS A 85 8.49 14.64 7.92
C CYS A 85 9.45 15.79 8.24
N ASN A 86 10.28 16.26 7.30
CA ASN A 86 11.06 17.48 7.44
C ASN A 86 11.23 18.20 6.08
N SER A 87 11.42 19.53 6.12
CA SER A 87 11.65 20.38 4.95
C SER A 87 13.11 20.79 4.76
N SER A 88 13.93 20.84 5.83
CA SER A 88 15.35 21.18 5.73
C SER A 88 16.19 20.45 6.80
N PRO A 89 17.07 19.50 6.41
CA PRO A 89 17.10 18.86 5.09
C PRO A 89 15.75 18.19 4.76
N PRO A 90 15.39 18.01 3.48
CA PRO A 90 14.15 17.34 3.10
C PRO A 90 14.17 15.89 3.58
N CYS A 91 13.15 15.46 4.33
CA CYS A 91 13.10 14.09 4.85
C CYS A 91 11.73 13.42 4.69
N VAL A 92 11.78 12.12 4.45
CA VAL A 92 10.66 11.18 4.44
C VAL A 92 10.67 10.31 5.70
N THR A 93 9.51 9.82 6.08
CA THR A 93 9.34 8.75 7.06
C THR A 93 8.69 7.54 6.39
N ILE A 94 9.15 6.34 6.74
CA ILE A 94 8.48 5.06 6.47
C ILE A 94 8.49 4.22 7.76
N SER A 95 7.35 3.65 8.15
CA SER A 95 7.25 2.80 9.35
C SER A 95 7.11 1.33 8.96
N LEU A 96 8.09 0.51 9.32
CA LEU A 96 8.18 -0.91 8.97
C LEU A 96 8.18 -1.79 10.23
N THR A 97 7.69 -3.02 10.13
CA THR A 97 7.92 -4.05 11.17
C THR A 97 9.24 -4.77 10.91
N GLU A 98 9.95 -5.15 11.98
CA GLU A 98 11.31 -5.74 11.91
C GLU A 98 11.38 -7.05 11.11
N GLY A 99 10.26 -7.75 10.94
CA GLY A 99 10.17 -8.97 10.13
C GLY A 99 10.19 -8.74 8.62
N ARG A 100 9.87 -7.53 8.13
CA ARG A 100 9.88 -7.22 6.68
C ARG A 100 11.30 -7.27 6.13
N TYR A 101 11.51 -7.91 4.98
CA TYR A 101 12.85 -8.07 4.40
C TYR A 101 13.56 -6.73 4.19
N SER A 102 12.85 -5.77 3.59
CA SER A 102 13.35 -4.39 3.38
C SER A 102 13.73 -3.66 4.66
N TYR A 103 13.22 -4.02 5.84
CA TYR A 103 13.70 -3.43 7.10
C TYR A 103 15.16 -3.82 7.36
N GLY A 104 15.50 -5.12 7.26
CA GLY A 104 16.87 -5.59 7.41
C GLY A 104 17.82 -4.91 6.42
N ASN A 105 17.46 -4.93 5.14
CA ASN A 105 18.18 -4.27 4.05
C ASN A 105 18.51 -2.79 4.34
N ILE A 106 17.53 -2.02 4.85
CA ILE A 106 17.70 -0.59 5.14
C ILE A 106 18.55 -0.36 6.39
N ILE A 107 18.41 -1.20 7.42
CA ILE A 107 19.26 -1.14 8.61
C ILE A 107 20.71 -1.51 8.30
N GLU A 108 20.95 -2.41 7.33
CA GLU A 108 22.28 -2.80 6.87
C GLU A 108 22.90 -1.72 5.97
N ARG A 109 22.32 -1.46 4.79
CA ARG A 109 22.90 -0.58 3.75
C ARG A 109 22.71 0.93 3.99
N LYS A 110 21.87 1.31 4.96
CA LYS A 110 21.51 2.73 5.26
C LYS A 110 20.92 3.50 4.08
N ALA A 111 20.40 2.80 3.07
CA ALA A 111 19.92 3.35 1.81
C ALA A 111 18.58 2.74 1.40
N PHE A 112 17.74 3.54 0.76
CA PHE A 112 16.54 3.07 0.05
C PHE A 112 16.13 4.05 -1.04
N THR A 113 15.22 3.63 -1.91
CA THR A 113 14.45 4.53 -2.78
C THR A 113 12.98 4.49 -2.39
N ILE A 114 12.26 5.59 -2.63
CA ILE A 114 10.79 5.59 -2.69
C ILE A 114 10.40 5.76 -4.15
N ASN A 115 9.58 4.84 -4.65
CA ASN A 115 9.09 4.84 -6.02
C ASN A 115 7.58 5.06 -5.97
N ILE A 116 7.09 6.08 -6.67
CA ILE A 116 5.68 6.50 -6.64
C ILE A 116 5.02 6.02 -7.95
N PRO A 117 4.16 4.99 -7.89
CA PRO A 117 3.50 4.45 -9.07
C PRO A 117 2.42 5.40 -9.62
N SER A 118 2.16 5.24 -10.93
CA SER A 118 0.91 5.68 -11.56
C SER A 118 -0.16 4.58 -11.41
N GLU A 119 -1.45 4.95 -11.46
CA GLU A 119 -2.62 4.06 -11.27
C GLU A 119 -2.57 2.73 -12.03
N LYS A 120 -1.92 2.70 -13.21
CA LYS A 120 -1.73 1.50 -14.04
C LYS A 120 -0.90 0.40 -13.37
N PHE A 121 -0.10 0.72 -12.35
CA PHE A 121 0.73 -0.22 -11.59
C PHE A 121 0.11 -0.64 -10.23
N ALA A 122 -1.21 -0.51 -10.08
CA ALA A 122 -1.91 -0.88 -8.86
C ALA A 122 -1.79 -2.39 -8.52
N ALA A 123 -1.70 -3.27 -9.53
CA ALA A 123 -1.61 -4.71 -9.32
C ALA A 123 -0.24 -5.13 -8.77
N GLU A 124 0.84 -4.60 -9.34
CA GLU A 124 2.22 -4.78 -8.91
C GLU A 124 2.42 -4.17 -7.52
N SER A 125 1.84 -3.00 -7.28
CA SER A 125 1.85 -2.33 -5.97
C SER A 125 1.05 -3.08 -4.89
N ALA A 126 0.06 -3.89 -5.26
CA ALA A 126 -0.57 -4.83 -4.32
C ALA A 126 0.37 -6.03 -4.07
N PHE A 127 0.90 -6.64 -5.13
CA PHE A 127 1.80 -7.80 -5.06
C PHE A 127 3.06 -7.55 -4.23
N PHE A 128 3.68 -6.37 -4.36
CA PHE A 128 4.86 -5.97 -3.60
C PHE A 128 4.61 -5.87 -2.09
N GLY A 129 3.36 -5.66 -1.65
CA GLY A 129 2.98 -5.59 -0.23
C GLY A 129 2.59 -6.94 0.39
N THR A 130 2.10 -7.88 -0.45
CA THR A 130 1.58 -9.18 0.00
C THR A 130 2.65 -10.28 0.07
N VAL A 131 3.64 -10.30 -0.83
CA VAL A 131 4.70 -11.33 -0.80
C VAL A 131 6.01 -10.82 -0.18
N SER A 132 6.79 -11.75 0.38
CA SER A 132 8.10 -11.50 0.98
C SER A 132 9.22 -11.61 -0.06
N GLY A 133 10.21 -10.72 0.02
CA GLY A 133 11.41 -10.76 -0.83
C GLY A 133 12.44 -11.81 -0.42
N ARG A 134 12.29 -12.45 0.75
CA ARG A 134 13.13 -13.59 1.17
C ARG A 134 12.87 -14.84 0.33
N ASP A 135 11.66 -14.92 -0.24
CA ASP A 135 11.09 -16.15 -0.80
C ASP A 135 10.72 -15.99 -2.29
N PHE A 136 10.74 -14.76 -2.82
CA PHE A 136 10.37 -14.42 -4.20
C PHE A 136 11.23 -13.28 -4.76
N ASN A 137 11.84 -13.48 -5.94
CA ASN A 137 12.27 -12.35 -6.76
C ASN A 137 11.02 -11.64 -7.33
N LYS A 138 10.77 -10.43 -6.84
CA LYS A 138 9.59 -9.63 -7.20
C LYS A 138 9.69 -8.99 -8.59
N PHE A 139 10.91 -8.71 -9.05
CA PHE A 139 11.14 -8.12 -10.37
C PHE A 139 10.86 -9.15 -11.46
N ASP A 140 11.44 -10.35 -11.37
CA ASP A 140 11.17 -11.47 -12.30
C ASP A 140 9.66 -11.77 -12.42
N LYS A 141 8.94 -11.68 -11.30
CA LYS A 141 7.50 -12.00 -11.25
C LYS A 141 6.59 -10.90 -11.82
N THR A 142 7.07 -9.66 -11.91
CA THR A 142 6.31 -8.51 -12.45
C THR A 142 6.79 -8.05 -13.83
N GLY A 143 8.00 -8.42 -14.25
CA GLY A 143 8.60 -7.93 -15.49
C GLY A 143 9.07 -6.47 -15.44
N LEU A 144 9.08 -5.87 -14.25
CA LEU A 144 9.56 -4.51 -14.00
C LEU A 144 11.10 -4.49 -13.89
N THR A 145 11.73 -3.34 -14.13
CA THR A 145 13.19 -3.24 -14.22
C THR A 145 13.77 -2.54 -12.98
N ALA A 146 14.60 -3.25 -12.22
CA ALA A 146 15.45 -2.64 -11.20
C ALA A 146 16.60 -1.86 -11.86
N ILE A 147 16.72 -0.57 -11.54
CA ILE A 147 17.85 0.29 -11.95
C ILE A 147 18.64 0.65 -10.70
N LYS A 148 19.97 0.51 -10.75
CA LYS A 148 20.83 0.95 -9.66
C LYS A 148 20.85 2.48 -9.57
N SER A 149 20.72 3.03 -8.36
CA SER A 149 20.99 4.44 -8.11
C SER A 149 22.49 4.77 -8.18
N ASP A 150 22.83 5.91 -8.77
CA ASP A 150 24.18 6.47 -8.76
C ASP A 150 24.52 7.20 -7.43
N LEU A 151 23.53 7.44 -6.57
CA LEU A 151 23.63 8.33 -5.40
C LEU A 151 23.40 7.61 -4.05
N VAL A 152 22.62 6.52 -4.04
CA VAL A 152 22.36 5.69 -2.84
C VAL A 152 22.54 4.20 -3.14
N ASP A 153 22.83 3.40 -2.13
CA ASP A 153 23.01 1.94 -2.27
C ASP A 153 21.67 1.18 -2.31
N ALA A 154 20.81 1.54 -3.27
CA ALA A 154 19.48 0.96 -3.47
C ALA A 154 19.03 1.02 -4.95
N PRO A 155 18.18 0.08 -5.40
CA PRO A 155 17.56 0.14 -6.72
C PRO A 155 16.32 1.06 -6.72
N TYR A 156 15.99 1.64 -7.87
CA TYR A 156 14.67 2.19 -8.18
C TYR A 156 14.01 1.41 -9.33
N ILE A 157 12.71 1.64 -9.56
CA ILE A 157 11.94 0.96 -10.61
C ILE A 157 11.90 1.85 -11.86
N ARG A 158 12.46 1.38 -12.98
CA ARG A 158 12.57 2.13 -14.25
C ARG A 158 11.24 2.67 -14.74
N GLU A 159 10.17 1.89 -14.59
CA GLU A 159 8.86 2.19 -15.14
C GLU A 159 8.03 3.14 -14.26
N PHE A 160 8.51 3.48 -13.06
CA PHE A 160 7.78 4.31 -12.11
C PHE A 160 8.21 5.77 -12.26
N PRO A 161 7.29 6.69 -12.61
CA PRO A 161 7.64 8.00 -13.16
C PRO A 161 8.13 9.04 -12.13
N LEU A 162 8.16 8.71 -10.84
CA LEU A 162 8.66 9.59 -9.78
C LEU A 162 9.37 8.77 -8.69
N VAL A 163 10.62 9.12 -8.39
CA VAL A 163 11.53 8.41 -7.49
C VAL A 163 12.21 9.40 -6.54
N ALA A 164 12.33 9.05 -5.26
CA ALA A 164 13.16 9.75 -4.29
C ALA A 164 14.30 8.85 -3.81
N GLU A 165 15.54 9.34 -3.89
CA GLU A 165 16.75 8.62 -3.45
C GLU A 165 17.09 8.99 -2.01
N CYS A 166 17.06 8.02 -1.10
CA CYS A 166 16.99 8.28 0.34
C CYS A 166 18.14 7.66 1.14
N ARG A 167 18.79 8.47 1.99
CA ARG A 167 19.77 8.05 3.00
C ARG A 167 19.10 7.93 4.37
N LEU A 168 19.20 6.78 5.02
CA LEU A 168 18.68 6.59 6.39
C LEU A 168 19.50 7.45 7.38
N ILE A 169 18.83 8.36 8.09
CA ILE A 169 19.45 9.23 9.10
C ILE A 169 19.04 8.89 10.54
N HIS A 170 17.80 8.43 10.76
CA HIS A 170 17.32 8.07 12.11
C HIS A 170 16.39 6.86 12.10
N THR A 171 16.31 6.17 13.25
CA THR A 171 15.35 5.10 13.52
C THR A 171 14.73 5.29 14.90
N TYR A 172 13.41 5.05 15.01
CA TYR A 172 12.67 5.20 16.27
C TYR A 172 11.69 4.03 16.46
N LYS A 173 11.86 3.25 17.52
CA LYS A 173 10.94 2.16 17.88
C LYS A 173 9.65 2.76 18.47
N VAL A 174 8.55 2.69 17.73
CA VAL A 174 7.23 3.20 18.18
C VAL A 174 6.43 2.12 18.90
N GLY A 175 6.63 0.85 18.51
CA GLY A 175 5.94 -0.30 19.11
C GLY A 175 6.12 -1.53 18.23
N SER A 176 5.04 -2.02 17.62
CA SER A 176 5.09 -3.06 16.59
C SER A 176 5.91 -2.65 15.35
N HIS A 177 6.01 -1.33 15.09
CA HIS A 177 6.76 -0.75 13.99
C HIS A 177 7.97 0.06 14.50
N VAL A 178 9.00 0.12 13.65
CA VAL A 178 10.10 1.08 13.71
C VAL A 178 9.86 2.14 12.64
N MET A 179 9.83 3.39 13.05
CA MET A 179 9.81 4.54 12.15
C MET A 179 11.25 4.80 11.66
N LEU A 180 11.44 4.78 10.34
CA LEU A 180 12.70 5.04 9.67
C LEU A 180 12.62 6.42 9.01
N ILE A 181 13.55 7.32 9.33
CA ILE A 181 13.64 8.64 8.69
C ILE A 181 14.76 8.62 7.65
N GLY A 182 14.39 8.88 6.41
CA GLY A 182 15.29 9.05 5.28
C GLY A 182 15.43 10.52 4.89
N GLU A 183 16.66 10.99 4.73
CA GLU A 183 16.98 12.23 4.05
C GLU A 183 16.87 12.03 2.53
N ILE A 184 16.15 12.90 1.83
CA ILE A 184 16.05 12.88 0.37
C ILE A 184 17.32 13.53 -0.20
N LEU A 185 18.11 12.78 -0.95
CA LEU A 185 19.30 13.29 -1.64
C LEU A 185 19.01 13.76 -3.08
N ASP A 186 18.06 13.12 -3.76
CA ASP A 186 17.58 13.51 -5.09
C ASP A 186 16.11 13.10 -5.34
N ILE A 187 15.45 13.78 -6.27
CA ILE A 187 14.13 13.43 -6.84
C ILE A 187 14.28 13.25 -8.35
N LYS A 188 14.16 12.02 -8.85
CA LYS A 188 14.10 11.75 -10.29
C LYS A 188 12.64 11.70 -10.74
N ALA A 189 12.34 12.32 -11.88
CA ALA A 189 11.00 12.36 -12.44
C ALA A 189 11.04 12.16 -13.96
N ASP A 190 10.09 11.40 -14.49
CA ASP A 190 9.88 11.25 -15.92
C ASP A 190 9.49 12.59 -16.55
N LYS A 191 10.08 12.91 -17.71
CA LYS A 191 9.74 14.13 -18.46
C LYS A 191 8.25 14.21 -18.86
N SER A 192 7.56 13.07 -18.91
CA SER A 192 6.13 12.98 -19.20
C SER A 192 5.21 13.44 -18.06
N ILE A 193 5.74 13.58 -16.84
CA ILE A 193 4.97 14.08 -15.68
C ILE A 193 5.39 15.49 -15.23
N LEU A 194 6.31 16.15 -15.94
CA LEU A 194 6.81 17.48 -15.57
C LEU A 194 6.03 18.60 -16.25
N LYS A 195 5.66 19.63 -15.48
CA LYS A 195 5.26 20.94 -15.99
C LYS A 195 6.47 21.75 -16.46
N GLU A 196 6.21 22.82 -17.22
CA GLU A 196 7.22 23.75 -17.74
C GLU A 196 8.15 24.33 -16.66
N ASN A 197 7.65 24.45 -15.42
CA ASN A 197 8.41 24.89 -14.25
C ASN A 197 9.30 23.80 -13.61
N GLY A 198 9.46 22.64 -14.27
CA GLY A 198 10.27 21.51 -13.81
C GLY A 198 9.70 20.76 -12.60
N ARG A 199 8.43 20.95 -12.24
CA ARG A 199 7.79 20.24 -11.12
C ARG A 199 6.91 19.08 -11.60
N PRO A 200 6.89 17.95 -10.89
CA PRO A 200 5.92 16.88 -11.11
C PRO A 200 4.49 17.40 -11.00
N ASP A 201 3.63 16.95 -11.92
CA ASP A 201 2.21 17.19 -11.92
C ASP A 201 1.42 15.93 -11.49
N ILE A 202 0.39 16.13 -10.69
CA ILE A 202 -0.40 15.04 -10.11
C ILE A 202 -1.38 14.40 -11.10
N ASP A 203 -1.91 15.18 -12.04
CA ASP A 203 -2.88 14.72 -13.05
C ASP A 203 -2.17 13.95 -14.18
N LEU A 204 -0.89 14.26 -14.45
CA LEU A 204 0.00 13.48 -15.31
C LEU A 204 0.58 12.24 -14.60
N LEU A 205 1.00 12.36 -13.34
CA LEU A 205 1.53 11.25 -12.53
C LEU A 205 0.45 10.19 -12.24
N LYS A 206 -0.78 10.63 -11.98
CA LYS A 206 -1.90 9.79 -11.52
C LYS A 206 -1.52 8.83 -10.38
N PRO A 207 -1.07 9.33 -9.22
CA PRO A 207 -0.83 8.47 -8.08
C PRO A 207 -2.15 7.93 -7.52
N PHE A 208 -2.06 7.01 -6.57
CA PHE A 208 -3.22 6.45 -5.88
C PHE A 208 -2.94 6.25 -4.39
N ILE A 209 -4.03 6.19 -3.62
CA ILE A 209 -4.02 6.08 -2.16
C ILE A 209 -4.54 4.73 -1.71
N TYR A 210 -4.13 4.30 -0.51
CA TYR A 210 -4.67 3.14 0.18
C TYR A 210 -5.79 3.57 1.15
N ALA A 211 -6.92 2.87 1.11
CA ALA A 211 -8.02 3.03 2.04
C ALA A 211 -7.94 1.94 3.12
N THR A 212 -7.40 2.28 4.29
CA THR A 212 -7.07 1.31 5.35
C THR A 212 -8.28 0.57 5.93
N GLY A 213 -9.48 1.17 5.89
CA GLY A 213 -10.71 0.54 6.36
C GLY A 213 -11.35 -0.48 5.41
N SER A 214 -11.10 -0.37 4.10
CA SER A 214 -11.66 -1.24 3.06
C SER A 214 -10.63 -2.15 2.39
N GLY A 215 -9.33 -1.88 2.61
CA GLY A 215 -8.23 -2.61 1.95
C GLY A 215 -8.05 -2.29 0.47
N THR A 216 -8.72 -1.25 -0.05
CA THR A 216 -8.76 -0.91 -1.48
C THR A 216 -7.77 0.20 -1.86
N PHE A 217 -7.38 0.24 -3.14
CA PHE A 217 -6.70 1.39 -3.74
C PHE A 217 -7.70 2.32 -4.43
N HIS A 218 -7.46 3.63 -4.37
CA HIS A 218 -8.27 4.66 -5.02
C HIS A 218 -7.37 5.67 -5.75
N GLY A 219 -7.69 5.98 -7.01
CA GLY A 219 -7.02 7.04 -7.77
C GLY A 219 -7.37 8.44 -7.27
N MET A 220 -6.65 9.46 -7.73
CA MET A 220 -6.92 10.85 -7.38
C MET A 220 -8.26 11.35 -7.95
N GLY A 221 -8.96 12.19 -7.19
CA GLY A 221 -10.14 12.93 -7.65
C GLY A 221 -9.76 14.21 -8.41
N LYS A 222 -10.78 15.01 -8.77
CA LYS A 222 -10.59 16.29 -9.47
C LYS A 222 -9.69 17.25 -8.67
N ASN A 223 -8.91 18.06 -9.39
CA ASN A 223 -8.27 19.25 -8.86
C ASN A 223 -9.34 20.23 -8.30
N LEU A 224 -9.06 20.88 -7.18
CA LEU A 224 -9.98 21.76 -6.46
C LEU A 224 -9.68 23.26 -6.61
N GLY A 225 -8.52 23.63 -7.17
CA GLY A 225 -8.03 25.02 -7.27
C GLY A 225 -6.68 25.21 -6.56
N LEU A 226 -6.05 26.37 -6.74
CA LEU A 226 -4.80 26.67 -6.05
C LEU A 226 -5.07 27.03 -4.57
N VAL A 227 -4.26 26.52 -3.65
CA VAL A 227 -4.43 26.73 -2.19
C VAL A 227 -4.58 28.21 -1.82
N ARG A 228 -3.80 29.09 -2.46
CA ARG A 228 -3.89 30.54 -2.25
C ARG A 228 -5.23 31.12 -2.74
N GLU A 229 -5.70 30.72 -3.92
CA GLU A 229 -6.97 31.21 -4.46
C GLU A 229 -8.15 30.76 -3.59
N LEU A 230 -8.09 29.53 -3.08
CA LEU A 230 -9.08 28.96 -2.15
C LEU A 230 -9.03 29.59 -0.75
N GLN A 231 -7.88 30.09 -0.31
CA GLN A 231 -7.78 30.92 0.89
C GLN A 231 -8.43 32.29 0.64
N GLU A 232 -8.11 32.93 -0.50
CA GLU A 232 -8.65 34.23 -0.90
C GLU A 232 -10.18 34.24 -1.16
N THR A 233 -10.88 33.10 -1.15
CA THR A 233 -12.37 33.06 -1.17
C THR A 233 -13.01 33.01 0.22
N ILE A 234 -12.24 32.74 1.29
CA ILE A 234 -12.70 32.75 2.68
C ILE A 234 -12.37 34.09 3.37
N GLU A 235 -11.38 34.83 2.85
CA GLU A 235 -10.95 36.14 3.35
C GLU A 235 -11.76 37.34 2.78
N ARG A 236 -12.90 37.08 2.11
CA ARG A 236 -13.77 38.09 1.45
C ARG A 236 -15.19 38.10 2.01
#